data_AF-A0A1S1NEX6-F1
#
_entry.id   AF-A0A1S1NEX6-F1
#
_cell.length_a   1.000
_cell.length_b   1.000
_cell.length_c   1.000
_cell.angle_alpha   90.00
_cell.angle_beta   90.00
_cell.angle_gamma   90.00
#
_symmetry.space_group_name_H-M   'P 1'
#
loop_
_entity.id
_entity.type
_entity.pdbx_description
1 polymer ?
#
loop_
_entity_poly.entity_id
_entity_poly.type
_entity_poly.pdbx_seq_one_letter_code
_entity_poly.pdbx_strand_id
1 'polypeptide(L)'
;MTNNLKNARFCNQYSQIFAHKTLAKQAEMNSVLRELSEEKAQLQQCHKRLQRANEHFNLGTVMPEVHRATLNHVATLAVSIDELNMRISELESQRKSLQQELMLLKLKQQVTSNKSDQFKRQESARLTQLQEKQLEQLWVINKGNFNRA
;
A
#
# COMPACT_ATOMS: atom_id res chain seq x y z
N MET A 1 -28.98 -21.55 -6.53
CA MET A 1 -27.58 -21.09 -6.43
C MET A 1 -26.97 -21.71 -5.18
N THR A 2 -25.94 -22.55 -5.31
CA THR A 2 -25.31 -23.27 -4.19
C THR A 2 -24.55 -22.33 -3.26
N ASN A 3 -24.37 -22.74 -1.99
CA ASN A 3 -23.70 -21.91 -0.98
C ASN A 3 -22.26 -21.56 -1.36
N ASN A 4 -21.55 -22.46 -2.05
CA ASN A 4 -20.17 -22.21 -2.51
C ASN A 4 -20.09 -21.08 -3.56
N LEU A 5 -21.03 -21.03 -4.50
CA LEU A 5 -21.06 -19.95 -5.50
C LEU A 5 -21.39 -18.59 -4.87
N LYS A 6 -22.26 -18.56 -3.86
CA LYS A 6 -22.52 -17.33 -3.09
C LYS A 6 -21.26 -16.88 -2.35
N ASN A 7 -20.57 -17.79 -1.68
CA ASN A 7 -19.33 -17.49 -0.95
C ASN A 7 -18.21 -17.02 -1.88
N ALA A 8 -18.05 -17.65 -3.05
CA ALA A 8 -17.08 -17.19 -4.06
C ALA A 8 -17.38 -15.76 -4.54
N ARG A 9 -18.66 -15.41 -4.74
CA ARG A 9 -19.07 -14.04 -5.09
C ARG A 9 -18.73 -13.05 -3.98
N PHE A 10 -19.02 -13.36 -2.73
CA PHE A 10 -18.64 -12.50 -1.60
C PHE A 10 -17.12 -12.33 -1.51
N CYS A 11 -16.35 -13.41 -1.66
CA CYS A 11 -14.89 -13.31 -1.68
C CYS A 11 -14.36 -12.41 -2.81
N ASN A 12 -14.97 -12.48 -4.00
CA ASN A 12 -14.62 -11.58 -5.11
C ASN A 12 -14.94 -10.11 -4.79
N GLN A 13 -16.12 -9.84 -4.20
CA GLN A 13 -16.49 -8.48 -3.78
C GLN A 13 -15.50 -7.94 -2.73
N TYR A 14 -15.14 -8.74 -1.73
CA TYR A 14 -14.13 -8.34 -0.74
C TYR A 14 -12.76 -8.11 -1.37
N SER A 15 -12.35 -8.93 -2.34
CA SER A 15 -11.10 -8.74 -3.09
C SER A 15 -11.07 -7.40 -3.83
N GLN A 16 -12.18 -7.02 -4.49
CA GLN A 16 -12.33 -5.71 -5.14
C GLN A 16 -12.23 -4.56 -4.13
N ILE A 17 -12.90 -4.67 -2.97
CA ILE A 17 -12.80 -3.67 -1.90
C ILE A 17 -11.34 -3.52 -1.43
N PHE A 18 -10.61 -4.63 -1.24
CA PHE A 18 -9.19 -4.56 -0.87
C PHE A 18 -8.33 -3.97 -1.97
N ALA A 19 -8.62 -4.23 -3.25
CA ALA A 19 -7.93 -3.60 -4.37
C ALA A 19 -8.11 -2.07 -4.35
N HIS A 20 -9.35 -1.59 -4.18
CA HIS A 20 -9.62 -0.15 -4.07
C HIS A 20 -8.92 0.48 -2.87
N LYS A 21 -8.96 -0.15 -1.70
CA LYS A 21 -8.24 0.31 -0.50
C LYS A 21 -6.73 0.35 -0.73
N THR A 22 -6.18 -0.64 -1.44
CA THR A 22 -4.76 -0.69 -1.77
C THR A 22 -4.38 0.47 -2.69
N LEU A 23 -5.20 0.78 -3.70
CA LEU A 23 -4.96 1.92 -4.59
C LEU A 23 -5.02 3.26 -3.84
N ALA A 24 -6.02 3.45 -2.97
CA ALA A 24 -6.13 4.65 -2.15
C ALA A 24 -4.90 4.83 -1.25
N LYS A 25 -4.49 3.77 -0.55
CA LYS A 25 -3.30 3.79 0.31
C LYS A 25 -1.99 3.97 -0.47
N GLN A 26 -1.92 3.48 -1.70
CA GLN A 26 -0.77 3.73 -2.58
C GLN A 26 -0.71 5.19 -2.99
N ALA A 27 -1.85 5.84 -3.25
CA ALA A 27 -1.90 7.26 -3.55
C ALA A 27 -1.48 8.11 -2.33
N GLU A 28 -1.96 7.78 -1.12
CA GLU A 28 -1.53 8.41 0.13
C GLU A 28 0.00 8.30 0.31
N MET A 29 0.55 7.08 0.13
CA MET A 29 1.99 6.83 0.20
C MET A 29 2.78 7.68 -0.80
N ASN A 30 2.27 7.82 -2.03
CA ASN A 30 2.92 8.65 -3.05
C ASN A 30 2.84 10.16 -2.71
N SER A 31 1.81 10.62 -1.98
CA SER A 31 1.77 11.99 -1.46
C SER A 31 2.86 12.20 -0.42
N VAL A 32 2.93 11.31 0.58
CA VAL A 32 3.93 11.37 1.65
C VAL A 32 5.35 11.33 1.08
N LEU A 33 5.60 10.52 0.05
CA LEU A 33 6.90 10.46 -0.61
C LEU A 33 7.26 11.77 -1.34
N ARG A 34 6.29 12.45 -1.95
CA ARG A 34 6.51 13.76 -2.58
C ARG A 34 6.81 14.82 -1.53
N GLU A 35 6.00 14.92 -0.49
CA GLU A 35 6.24 15.84 0.64
C GLU A 35 7.63 15.59 1.24
N LEU A 36 8.00 14.34 1.52
CA LEU A 36 9.32 13.99 2.05
C LEU A 36 10.45 14.42 1.12
N SER A 37 10.28 14.30 -0.20
CA SER A 37 11.28 14.76 -1.16
C SER A 37 11.42 16.29 -1.17
N GLU A 38 10.32 17.02 -1.03
CA GLU A 38 10.29 18.48 -0.94
C GLU A 38 10.95 18.96 0.35
N GLU A 39 10.61 18.38 1.49
CA GLU A 39 11.20 18.71 2.79
C GLU A 39 12.72 18.43 2.82
N LYS A 40 13.16 17.30 2.24
CA LYS A 40 14.59 17.00 2.11
C LYS A 40 15.31 17.99 1.21
N ALA A 41 14.68 18.45 0.12
CA ALA A 41 15.25 19.47 -0.75
C ALA A 41 15.37 20.82 -0.02
N GLN A 42 14.36 21.21 0.76
CA GLN A 42 14.38 22.41 1.59
C GLN A 42 15.48 22.33 2.65
N LEU A 43 15.62 21.18 3.34
CA LEU A 43 16.67 20.97 4.33
C LEU A 43 18.07 21.08 3.73
N GLN A 44 18.29 20.49 2.55
CA GLN A 44 19.54 20.65 1.80
C GLN A 44 19.80 22.11 1.43
N GLN A 45 18.76 22.88 1.07
CA GLN A 45 18.90 24.30 0.77
C GLN A 45 19.25 25.12 2.02
N CYS A 46 18.63 24.83 3.16
CA CYS A 46 18.96 25.46 4.45
C CYS A 46 20.41 25.18 4.86
N HIS A 47 20.88 23.93 4.71
CA HIS A 47 22.29 23.61 4.96
C HIS A 47 23.25 24.35 4.03
N LYS A 48 22.93 24.48 2.74
CA LYS A 48 23.74 25.28 1.80
C LYS A 48 23.78 26.76 2.19
N ARG A 49 22.67 27.33 2.67
CA ARG A 49 22.62 28.72 3.16
C ARG A 49 23.45 28.89 4.43
N LEU A 50 23.36 27.93 5.35
CA LEU A 50 24.16 27.92 6.59
C LEU A 50 25.65 27.82 6.29
N GLN A 51 26.05 26.96 5.35
CA GLN A 51 27.43 26.84 4.91
C GLN A 51 27.96 28.17 4.33
N ARG A 52 27.19 28.82 3.44
CA ARG A 52 27.57 30.14 2.89
C ARG A 52 27.67 31.21 3.97
N ALA A 53 26.74 31.23 4.92
CA ALA A 53 26.81 32.14 6.05
C ALA A 53 28.11 31.92 6.85
N ASN A 54 28.49 30.66 7.09
CA ASN A 54 29.72 30.30 7.79
C ASN A 54 30.99 30.66 7.01
N GLU A 55 30.98 30.52 5.68
CA GLU A 55 32.06 30.98 4.80
C GLU A 55 32.22 32.51 4.89
N HIS A 56 31.13 33.28 4.96
CA HIS A 56 31.18 34.73 5.19
C HIS A 56 31.75 35.11 6.57
N PHE A 57 31.54 34.30 7.61
CA PHE A 57 32.15 34.52 8.93
C PHE A 57 33.68 34.35 8.90
N ASN A 58 34.19 33.45 8.06
CA ASN A 58 35.62 33.12 8.00
C ASN A 58 36.46 34.10 7.16
N LEU A 59 35.84 34.98 6.36
CA LEU A 59 36.54 35.88 5.42
C LEU A 59 37.07 37.19 6.02
N GLY A 60 36.87 37.45 7.32
CA GLY A 60 37.54 38.53 8.06
C GLY A 60 36.93 39.93 7.93
N THR A 61 36.86 40.64 9.07
CA THR A 61 36.33 42.01 9.26
C THR A 61 34.92 42.27 8.74
N VAL A 62 33.95 41.68 9.43
CA VAL A 62 32.53 41.98 9.26
C VAL A 62 32.15 43.11 10.22
N MET A 63 31.50 44.17 9.73
CA MET A 63 30.99 45.24 10.62
C MET A 63 30.07 44.64 11.71
N PRO A 64 30.05 45.19 12.94
CA PRO A 64 29.26 44.64 14.03
C PRO A 64 27.77 44.42 13.69
N GLU A 65 27.19 45.30 12.88
CA GLU A 65 25.80 45.19 12.40
C GLU A 65 25.61 43.99 11.47
N VAL A 66 26.55 43.77 10.55
CA VAL A 66 26.52 42.63 9.62
C VAL A 66 26.80 41.32 10.38
N HIS A 67 27.65 41.35 11.41
CA HIS A 67 27.89 40.21 12.30
C HIS A 67 26.61 39.84 13.08
N ARG A 68 25.90 40.83 13.61
CA ARG A 68 24.62 40.60 14.30
C ARG A 68 23.54 40.09 13.33
N ALA A 69 23.45 40.66 12.13
CA ALA A 69 22.49 40.21 11.12
C ALA A 69 22.75 38.78 10.65
N THR A 70 24.01 38.40 10.46
CA THR A 70 24.41 37.04 10.09
C THR A 70 24.16 36.03 11.21
N LEU A 71 24.43 36.37 12.48
CA LEU A 71 24.08 35.52 13.62
C LEU A 71 22.57 35.30 13.72
N ASN A 72 21.77 36.35 13.54
CA ASN A 72 20.31 36.22 13.51
C ASN A 72 19.86 35.32 12.36
N HIS A 73 20.48 35.44 11.18
CA HIS A 73 20.18 34.59 10.03
C HIS A 73 20.57 33.12 10.26
N VAL A 74 21.71 32.85 10.91
CA VAL A 74 22.11 31.49 11.28
C VAL A 74 21.15 30.90 12.31
N ALA A 75 20.73 31.70 13.30
CA ALA A 75 19.77 31.26 14.32
C ALA A 75 18.41 30.90 13.69
N THR A 76 17.90 31.71 12.76
CA THR A 76 16.64 31.38 12.06
C THR A 76 16.78 30.15 11.18
N LEU A 77 17.90 29.99 10.47
CA LEU A 77 18.18 28.79 9.68
C LEU A 77 18.29 27.54 10.55
N ALA A 78 18.89 27.63 11.74
CA ALA A 78 18.99 26.50 12.67
C ALA A 78 17.60 26.04 13.14
N VAL A 79 16.74 26.98 13.53
CA VAL A 79 15.33 26.67 13.86
C VAL A 79 14.61 26.01 12.69
N SER A 80 14.73 26.55 11.48
CA SER A 80 14.13 25.95 10.30
C SER A 80 14.68 24.54 10.00
N ILE A 81 15.98 24.30 10.21
CA ILE A 81 16.56 22.95 10.04
C ILE A 81 15.97 21.97 11.06
N ASP A 82 15.83 22.38 12.31
CA ASP A 82 15.24 21.53 13.36
C ASP A 82 13.77 21.21 13.05
N GLU A 83 12.98 22.20 12.62
CA GLU A 83 11.59 22.02 12.18
C GLU A 83 11.48 21.05 10.99
N LEU A 84 12.33 21.23 9.97
CA LEU A 84 12.38 20.35 8.80
C LEU A 84 12.78 18.92 9.19
N ASN A 85 13.74 18.75 10.09
CA ASN A 85 14.15 17.43 10.59
C ASN A 85 13.02 16.72 11.35
N MET A 86 12.28 17.45 12.18
CA MET A 86 11.09 16.93 12.86
C MET A 86 10.04 16.51 11.85
N ARG A 87 9.75 17.37 10.86
CA ARG A 87 8.77 17.08 9.80
C ARG A 87 9.16 15.87 8.96
N ILE A 88 10.42 15.74 8.57
CA ILE A 88 10.94 14.57 7.86
C ILE A 88 10.77 13.31 8.69
N SER A 89 11.06 13.36 10.00
CA SER A 89 10.92 12.22 10.91
C SER A 89 9.46 11.76 11.02
N GLU A 90 8.52 12.71 11.11
CA GLU A 90 7.08 12.43 11.08
C GLU A 90 6.64 11.77 9.77
N LEU A 91 7.04 12.34 8.63
CA LEU A 91 6.72 11.80 7.31
C LEU A 91 7.33 10.41 7.11
N GLU A 92 8.53 10.15 7.61
CA GLU A 92 9.15 8.82 7.58
C GLU A 92 8.43 7.80 8.46
N SER A 93 7.90 8.22 9.61
CA SER A 93 7.04 7.39 10.46
C SER A 93 5.71 7.07 9.76
N GLN A 94 5.04 8.07 9.20
CA GLN A 94 3.81 7.89 8.42
C GLN A 94 4.03 6.96 7.23
N ARG A 95 5.14 7.13 6.50
CA ARG A 95 5.54 6.25 5.40
C ARG A 95 5.66 4.79 5.83
N LYS A 96 6.30 4.52 6.98
CA LYS A 96 6.43 3.16 7.53
C LYS A 96 5.06 2.58 7.89
N SER A 97 4.18 3.36 8.52
CA SER A 97 2.81 2.94 8.84
C SER A 97 2.01 2.58 7.58
N LEU A 98 2.02 3.45 6.57
CA LEU A 98 1.35 3.22 5.29
C LEU A 98 1.89 1.98 4.57
N GLN A 99 3.20 1.73 4.64
CA GLN A 99 3.82 0.53 4.07
C GLN A 99 3.31 -0.75 4.74
N GLN A 100 3.15 -0.76 6.07
CA GLN A 100 2.59 -1.90 6.81
C GLN A 100 1.12 -2.13 6.46
N GLU A 101 0.32 -1.05 6.39
CA GLU A 101 -1.08 -1.12 5.97
C GLU A 101 -1.23 -1.68 4.55
N LEU A 102 -0.39 -1.23 3.62
CA LEU A 102 -0.37 -1.73 2.24
C LEU A 102 -0.04 -3.22 2.17
N MET A 103 0.95 -3.68 2.93
CA MET A 103 1.30 -5.09 3.00
C MET A 103 0.12 -5.93 3.52
N LEU A 104 -0.56 -5.45 4.56
CA LEU A 104 -1.72 -6.13 5.15
C LEU A 104 -2.93 -6.16 4.20
N LEU A 105 -3.18 -5.08 3.45
CA LEU A 105 -4.24 -5.05 2.44
C LEU A 105 -3.97 -6.02 1.29
N LYS A 106 -2.72 -6.08 0.80
CA LYS A 106 -2.31 -7.06 -0.22
C LYS A 106 -2.48 -8.50 0.28
N LEU A 107 -2.09 -8.78 1.52
CA LEU A 107 -2.30 -10.09 2.14
C LEU A 107 -3.80 -10.44 2.22
N LYS A 108 -4.64 -9.50 2.68
CA LYS A 108 -6.10 -9.70 2.76
C LYS A 108 -6.69 -9.98 1.38
N GLN A 109 -6.27 -9.24 0.35
CA GLN A 109 -6.70 -9.46 -1.04
C GLN A 109 -6.30 -10.86 -1.55
N GLN A 110 -5.07 -11.29 -1.26
CA GLN A 110 -4.60 -12.63 -1.66
C GLN A 110 -5.39 -13.73 -0.96
N VAL A 111 -5.62 -13.60 0.35
CA VAL A 111 -6.39 -14.58 1.12
C VAL A 111 -7.83 -14.68 0.63
N THR A 112 -8.49 -13.55 0.33
CA THR A 112 -9.85 -13.59 -0.23
C THR A 112 -9.91 -14.17 -1.63
N SER A 113 -8.91 -13.89 -2.48
CA SER A 113 -8.80 -14.52 -3.80
C SER A 113 -8.68 -16.04 -3.68
N ASN A 114 -7.77 -16.52 -2.83
CA ASN A 114 -7.55 -17.95 -2.60
C ASN A 114 -8.82 -18.65 -2.08
N LYS A 115 -9.55 -18.01 -1.16
CA LYS A 115 -10.84 -18.52 -0.68
C LYS A 115 -11.89 -18.60 -1.80
N SER A 116 -11.96 -17.58 -2.67
CA SER A 116 -12.86 -17.59 -3.82
C SER A 116 -12.58 -18.79 -4.73
N ASP A 117 -11.31 -19.04 -5.04
CA ASP A 117 -10.91 -20.13 -5.92
C ASP A 117 -11.13 -21.50 -5.28
N GLN A 118 -10.95 -21.62 -3.96
CA GLN A 118 -11.31 -22.82 -3.22
C GLN A 118 -12.81 -23.14 -3.36
N PHE A 119 -13.69 -22.15 -3.15
CA PHE A 119 -15.13 -22.36 -3.30
C PHE A 119 -15.53 -22.75 -4.73
N LYS A 120 -14.91 -22.14 -5.75
CA LYS A 120 -15.15 -22.51 -7.15
C LYS A 120 -14.71 -23.95 -7.45
N ARG A 121 -13.54 -24.37 -6.95
CA ARG A 121 -13.04 -25.74 -7.11
C ARG A 121 -13.95 -26.77 -6.45
N GLN A 122 -14.41 -26.49 -5.23
CA GLN A 122 -15.36 -27.35 -4.52
C GLN A 122 -16.69 -27.49 -5.28
N GLU A 123 -17.19 -26.39 -5.84
CA GLU A 123 -18.41 -26.44 -6.64
C GLU A 123 -18.23 -27.22 -7.94
N SER A 124 -17.10 -27.02 -8.64
CA SER A 124 -16.77 -27.78 -9.84
C SER A 124 -16.72 -29.29 -9.56
N ALA A 125 -16.03 -29.70 -8.49
CA ALA A 125 -15.95 -31.11 -8.10
C ALA A 125 -17.34 -31.70 -7.78
N ARG A 126 -18.20 -30.92 -7.11
CA ARG A 126 -19.58 -31.33 -6.83
C ARG A 126 -20.40 -31.53 -8.11
N LEU A 127 -20.25 -30.64 -9.09
CA LEU A 127 -20.93 -30.76 -10.38
C LEU A 127 -20.45 -31.97 -11.17
N THR A 128 -19.15 -32.24 -11.20
CA THR A 128 -18.58 -33.43 -11.85
C THR A 128 -19.13 -34.72 -11.21
N GLN A 129 -19.14 -34.81 -9.88
CA GLN A 129 -19.71 -35.97 -9.18
C GLN A 129 -21.21 -36.17 -9.45
N LEU A 130 -21.97 -35.08 -9.60
CA LEU A 130 -23.39 -35.17 -9.95
C LEU A 130 -23.58 -35.66 -11.39
N GLN A 131 -22.76 -35.19 -12.32
CA GLN A 131 -22.77 -35.65 -13.71
C GLN A 131 -22.39 -37.12 -13.82
N GLU A 132 -21.36 -37.57 -13.11
CA GLU A 132 -20.96 -38.99 -13.05
C GLU A 132 -22.11 -39.87 -12.55
N LYS A 133 -22.77 -39.48 -11.44
CA LYS A 133 -23.94 -40.19 -10.92
C LYS A 133 -25.11 -40.24 -11.90
N GLN A 134 -25.34 -39.14 -12.64
CA GLN A 134 -26.38 -39.11 -13.67
C GLN A 134 -26.05 -40.06 -14.83
N LEU A 135 -24.80 -40.12 -15.27
CA LEU A 135 -24.34 -41.04 -16.30
C LEU A 135 -24.47 -42.51 -15.84
N GLU A 136 -24.10 -42.81 -14.60
CA GLU A 136 -24.28 -44.13 -13.99
C GLU A 136 -25.76 -44.55 -13.97
N GLN A 137 -26.65 -43.65 -13.54
CA GLN A 137 -28.10 -43.91 -13.52
C GLN A 137 -28.65 -44.19 -14.93
N LEU A 138 -28.27 -43.38 -15.92
CA LEU A 138 -28.67 -43.59 -17.32
C LEU A 138 -28.17 -44.92 -17.86
N TRP A 139 -26.93 -45.29 -17.52
CA TRP A 139 -26.36 -46.57 -17.92
C TRP A 139 -27.13 -47.77 -17.33
N VAL A 140 -27.50 -47.70 -16.05
CA VAL A 140 -28.33 -48.73 -15.38
C VAL A 140 -29.70 -48.84 -16.04
N ILE A 141 -30.36 -47.71 -16.32
CA ILE A 141 -31.67 -47.67 -16.98
C ILE A 141 -31.59 -48.32 -18.37
N ASN A 142 -30.59 -47.95 -19.17
CA ASN A 142 -30.41 -48.52 -20.50
C ASN A 142 -30.19 -50.04 -20.44
N LYS A 143 -29.31 -50.54 -19.55
CA LYS A 143 -29.12 -51.99 -19.37
C LYS A 143 -30.39 -52.71 -18.94
N GLY A 144 -31.19 -52.12 -18.06
CA GLY A 144 -32.48 -52.68 -17.63
C GLY A 144 -33.50 -52.79 -18.76
N ASN A 145 -33.48 -51.87 -19.72
CA ASN A 145 -34.35 -51.91 -20.90
C ASN A 145 -33.91 -52.96 -21.93
N PHE A 146 -32.61 -53.19 -22.10
CA PHE A 146 -32.11 -54.23 -23.02
C PHE A 146 -32.38 -55.66 -22.55
N ASN A 147 -32.57 -55.89 -21.25
CA ASN A 147 -32.88 -57.22 -20.69
C ASN A 147 -34.38 -57.55 -20.64
N ARG A 148 -35.26 -56.62 -21.07
CA ARG A 148 -36.73 -56.79 -21.06
C ARG A 148 -37.35 -56.93 -22.46
N ALA A 149 -36.54 -56.91 -23.52
CA ALA A 149 -36.93 -57.21 -24.90
C ALA A 149 -36.48 -58.63 -25.25
#